data_AF-A0A0C2X4N7-F1
#
_entry.id   AF-A0A0C2X4N7-F1
#
_cell.length_a   1.000
_cell.length_b   1.000
_cell.length_c   1.000
_cell.angle_alpha   90.00
_cell.angle_beta   90.00
_cell.angle_gamma   90.00
#
_symmetry.space_group_name_H-M   'P 1'
#
loop_
_entity.id
_entity.type
_entity.pdbx_description
1 polymer ?
#
loop_
_entity_poly.entity_id
_entity_poly.type
_entity_poly.pdbx_seq_one_letter_code
_entity_poly.pdbx_strand_id
1 'polypeptide(L)'
;MTKRRSLPKVLDSTSSWSSVSWEYHTGFGSTSWENVQEGWTCQLCNIFSSFTLGSALMYHLQRDHSAVGARRKKLGFKKWKIIIDLVRPVSPISPAILSHESSPLPELVPSVIDDTSSIEEEVIIEEDLRVLTTTTHMGDKVEARRYRVGGTKCYDLAMQEMPMPLRGIAAKTFECRENDMCLFTKCSDEEKAMAIIWGRWICQYRLDFIKQPLQNAILFVDTHWDLIRRTAEFEGLIRWLMTMKFHHYFSQGQVAAISKRYQRHLP
;
A
#
# COMPACT_ATOMS: atom_id res chain seq x y z
N MET A 1 54.41 22.38 38.75
CA MET A 1 53.57 21.28 39.28
C MET A 1 52.12 21.49 38.87
N THR A 2 51.68 20.88 37.78
CA THR A 2 50.33 21.07 37.19
C THR A 2 49.53 19.77 37.34
N LYS A 3 48.51 19.78 38.21
CA LYS A 3 47.59 18.64 38.42
C LYS A 3 46.70 18.46 37.18
N ARG A 4 46.95 17.40 36.40
CA ARG A 4 46.02 16.94 35.36
C ARG A 4 44.78 16.35 36.03
N ARG A 5 43.61 16.95 35.81
CA ARG A 5 42.30 16.35 36.14
C ARG A 5 42.05 15.19 35.17
N SER A 6 41.94 13.98 35.70
CA SER A 6 41.48 12.81 34.96
C SER A 6 40.01 12.96 34.58
N LEU A 7 39.69 12.71 33.30
CA LEU A 7 38.32 12.64 32.80
C LEU A 7 37.52 11.52 33.52
N PRO A 8 36.20 11.69 33.73
CA PRO A 8 35.39 10.67 34.37
C PRO A 8 35.35 9.42 33.48
N LYS A 9 35.57 8.25 34.08
CA LYS A 9 35.31 6.96 33.44
C LYS A 9 33.82 6.91 33.09
N VAL A 10 33.51 6.87 31.80
CA VAL A 10 32.17 6.53 31.30
C VAL A 10 31.86 5.13 31.82
N LEU A 11 30.93 5.03 32.77
CA LEU A 11 30.40 3.76 33.23
C LEU A 11 29.68 3.13 32.04
N ASP A 12 30.15 1.97 31.61
CA ASP A 12 29.40 1.05 30.75
C ASP A 12 28.10 0.70 31.47
N SER A 13 27.05 1.46 31.15
CA SER A 13 25.72 1.22 31.66
C SER A 13 25.24 -0.13 31.14
N THR A 14 25.25 -1.14 32.00
CA THR A 14 24.60 -2.42 31.76
C THR A 14 23.16 -2.13 31.38
N SER A 15 22.86 -2.34 30.09
CA SER A 15 21.59 -2.19 29.40
C SER A 15 20.40 -2.62 30.28
N SER A 16 19.82 -1.65 31.00
CA SER A 16 18.64 -1.81 31.85
C SER A 16 17.35 -1.64 31.02
N TRP A 17 17.29 -2.27 29.85
CA TRP A 17 16.19 -2.04 28.93
C TRP A 17 14.97 -2.85 29.37
N SER A 18 13.77 -2.29 29.17
CA SER A 18 12.53 -3.01 29.40
C SER A 18 12.27 -3.94 28.22
N SER A 19 11.91 -5.19 28.51
CA SER A 19 11.39 -6.11 27.50
C SER A 19 9.91 -5.78 27.28
N VAL A 20 9.57 -5.44 26.04
CA VAL A 20 8.21 -5.06 25.65
C VAL A 20 7.73 -6.07 24.63
N SER A 21 6.64 -6.78 24.94
CA SER A 21 5.95 -7.62 23.98
C SER A 21 4.70 -6.94 23.42
N TRP A 22 4.34 -7.26 22.18
CA TRP A 22 3.15 -6.74 21.51
C TRP A 22 2.11 -7.82 21.34
N GLU A 23 0.83 -7.47 21.43
CA GLU A 23 -0.30 -8.35 21.17
C GLU A 23 -1.33 -7.59 20.32
N TYR A 24 -1.80 -8.20 19.24
CA TYR A 24 -2.72 -7.58 18.30
C TYR A 24 -4.07 -8.30 18.35
N HIS A 25 -5.14 -7.55 18.55
CA HIS A 25 -6.52 -8.06 18.57
C HIS A 25 -7.24 -7.57 17.32
N THR A 26 -7.82 -8.49 16.55
CA THR A 26 -8.64 -8.17 15.38
C THR A 26 -10.11 -8.50 15.67
N GLY A 27 -11.02 -7.74 15.08
CA GLY A 27 -12.47 -7.98 15.24
C GLY A 27 -12.99 -9.30 14.64
N PHE A 28 -12.12 -10.10 14.01
CA PHE A 28 -12.48 -11.35 13.33
C PHE A 28 -11.98 -12.61 14.05
N GLY A 29 -11.46 -12.47 15.28
CA GLY A 29 -10.98 -13.56 16.11
C GLY A 29 -9.67 -13.22 16.82
N SER A 30 -9.37 -13.92 17.91
CA SER A 30 -8.14 -13.71 18.69
C SER A 30 -6.93 -14.33 17.99
N THR A 31 -6.46 -13.72 16.89
CA THR A 31 -5.15 -14.07 16.33
C THR A 31 -4.12 -13.19 16.99
N SER A 32 -3.49 -13.67 18.06
CA SER A 32 -2.42 -12.95 18.75
C SER A 32 -1.08 -13.28 18.10
N TRP A 33 -0.30 -12.23 17.82
CA TRP A 33 1.08 -12.34 17.39
C TRP A 33 1.94 -11.64 18.43
N GLU A 34 2.92 -12.36 18.98
CA GLU A 34 3.84 -11.79 19.97
C GLU A 34 5.14 -11.36 19.29
N ASN A 35 5.45 -10.06 19.38
CA ASN A 35 6.75 -9.52 19.01
C ASN A 35 7.44 -8.99 20.27
N VAL A 36 8.58 -9.56 20.63
CA VAL A 36 9.38 -9.12 21.78
C VAL A 36 10.49 -8.21 21.27
N GLN A 37 10.57 -7.01 21.85
CA GLN A 37 11.59 -6.03 21.54
C GLN A 37 12.22 -5.45 22.80
N GLU A 38 13.42 -4.90 22.63
CA GLU A 38 14.11 -4.13 23.66
C GLU A 38 13.68 -2.65 23.57
N GLY A 39 13.24 -2.12 24.70
CA GLY A 39 12.85 -0.72 24.81
C GLY A 39 11.45 -0.42 24.27
N TRP A 40 11.12 0.86 24.31
CA TRP A 40 9.82 1.36 23.91
C TRP A 40 9.92 1.89 22.48
N THR A 41 9.65 1.10 21.47
CA THR A 41 9.63 1.55 20.08
C THR A 41 8.24 1.34 19.48
N CYS A 42 7.80 2.22 18.57
CA CYS A 42 6.48 2.08 17.96
C CYS A 42 6.53 1.14 16.75
N GLN A 43 5.84 0.00 16.85
CA GLN A 43 5.73 -1.00 15.78
C GLN A 43 4.79 -0.60 14.62
N LEU A 44 4.09 0.53 14.73
CA LEU A 44 3.11 0.96 13.73
C LEU A 44 3.71 1.89 12.66
N CYS A 45 4.64 2.77 13.02
CA CYS A 45 5.20 3.75 12.08
C CYS A 45 6.72 3.83 12.03
N ASN A 46 7.46 3.27 13.00
CA ASN A 46 8.92 3.34 13.08
C ASN A 46 9.52 4.76 12.87
N ILE A 47 8.76 5.82 13.16
CA ILE A 47 9.20 7.23 12.97
C ILE A 47 10.24 7.61 14.02
N PHE A 48 10.12 7.07 15.23
CA PHE A 48 11.01 7.34 16.36
C PHE A 48 11.84 6.08 16.66
N SER A 49 13.15 6.25 16.83
CA SER A 49 14.09 5.14 17.08
C SER A 49 13.82 4.44 18.41
N SER A 50 13.51 5.18 19.48
CA SER A 50 12.97 4.67 20.74
C SER A 50 12.43 5.79 21.63
N PHE A 51 11.53 5.44 22.53
CA PHE A 51 11.00 6.28 23.58
C PHE A 51 11.71 5.95 24.90
N THR A 52 12.00 6.97 25.69
CA THR A 52 12.62 6.82 27.03
C THR A 52 11.67 6.19 28.03
N LEU A 53 10.37 6.49 27.90
CA LEU A 53 9.32 6.06 28.83
C LEU A 53 8.20 5.39 28.06
N GLY A 54 7.64 4.32 28.62
CA GLY A 54 6.47 3.66 28.04
C GLY A 54 5.25 4.57 27.98
N SER A 55 5.14 5.58 28.84
CA SER A 55 4.06 6.58 28.75
C SER A 55 4.17 7.45 27.50
N ALA A 56 5.39 7.79 27.06
CA ALA A 56 5.60 8.55 25.84
C ALA A 56 5.19 7.74 24.60
N LEU A 57 5.51 6.44 24.58
CA LEU A 57 5.01 5.54 23.53
C LEU A 57 3.48 5.44 23.53
N MET A 58 2.84 5.32 24.70
CA MET A 58 1.37 5.28 24.77
C MET A 58 0.74 6.58 24.27
N TYR A 59 1.30 7.73 24.62
CA TYR A 59 0.84 9.03 24.14
C TYR A 59 0.99 9.14 22.61
N HIS A 60 2.12 8.72 22.06
CA HIS A 60 2.34 8.64 20.62
C HIS A 60 1.32 7.74 19.93
N LEU A 61 1.06 6.53 20.46
CA LEU A 61 0.05 5.63 19.91
C LEU A 61 -1.35 6.27 19.91
N GLN A 62 -1.73 6.92 21.01
CA GLN A 62 -3.05 7.55 21.11
C GLN A 62 -3.21 8.74 20.16
N ARG A 63 -2.17 9.56 20.00
CA ARG A 63 -2.22 10.78 19.18
C ARG A 63 -2.07 10.50 17.69
N ASP A 64 -1.06 9.71 17.33
CA ASP A 64 -0.63 9.53 15.94
C ASP A 64 -1.25 8.28 15.31
N HIS A 65 -1.84 7.39 16.12
CA HIS A 65 -2.52 6.16 15.68
C HIS A 65 -3.92 6.05 16.28
N SER A 66 -4.70 7.13 16.23
CA SER A 66 -6.08 7.19 16.79
C SER A 66 -7.05 6.17 16.18
N ALA A 67 -6.71 5.57 15.04
CA ALA A 67 -7.47 4.51 14.40
C ALA A 67 -7.39 3.15 15.13
N VAL A 68 -6.46 2.98 16.09
CA VAL A 68 -6.32 1.74 16.86
C VAL A 68 -6.43 2.01 18.36
N GLY A 69 -7.10 1.10 19.08
CA GLY A 69 -7.06 1.09 20.53
C GLY A 69 -5.69 0.63 21.00
N ALA A 70 -5.11 1.29 22.00
CA ALA A 70 -3.82 0.88 22.57
C ALA A 70 -3.89 0.88 24.10
N ARG A 71 -3.49 -0.23 24.71
CA ARG A 71 -3.37 -0.38 26.17
C ARG A 71 -2.07 -1.10 26.52
N ARG A 72 -1.60 -0.94 27.77
CA ARG A 72 -0.40 -1.63 28.27
C ARG A 72 -0.70 -2.41 29.54
N LYS A 73 -0.05 -3.56 29.68
CA LYS A 73 -0.10 -4.43 30.86
C LYS A 73 1.32 -4.71 31.36
N LYS A 74 1.55 -4.57 32.67
CA LYS A 74 2.83 -4.96 33.29
C LYS A 74 2.82 -6.47 33.53
N LEU A 75 3.82 -7.17 33.01
CA LEU A 75 3.96 -8.63 33.17
C LEU A 75 4.97 -9.00 34.27
N GLY A 76 5.86 -8.09 34.64
CA GLY A 76 6.88 -8.35 35.66
C GLY A 76 7.86 -7.20 35.84
N PHE A 77 9.00 -7.47 36.48
CA PHE A 77 10.08 -6.50 36.58
C PHE A 77 10.64 -6.22 35.18
N LYS A 78 10.50 -4.96 34.72
CA LYS A 78 10.91 -4.51 33.38
C LYS A 78 10.30 -5.29 32.21
N LYS A 79 9.21 -6.04 32.43
CA LYS A 79 8.46 -6.75 31.38
C LYS A 79 7.09 -6.12 31.20
N TRP A 80 6.80 -5.72 29.98
CA TRP A 80 5.57 -5.05 29.59
C TRP A 80 4.97 -5.69 28.36
N LYS A 81 3.64 -5.62 28.24
CA LYS A 81 2.89 -6.03 27.07
C LYS A 81 2.05 -4.87 26.57
N ILE A 82 2.18 -4.52 25.30
CA ILE A 82 1.34 -3.54 24.61
C ILE A 82 0.30 -4.31 23.82
N ILE A 83 -0.96 -4.00 24.05
CA ILE A 83 -2.08 -4.63 23.36
C ILE A 83 -2.70 -3.58 22.44
N ILE A 84 -2.81 -3.92 21.16
CA ILE A 84 -3.39 -3.08 20.12
C ILE A 84 -4.69 -3.71 19.65
N ASP A 85 -5.79 -2.97 19.78
CA ASP A 85 -7.09 -3.35 19.28
C ASP A 85 -7.32 -2.67 17.94
N LEU A 86 -7.38 -3.45 16.86
CA LEU A 86 -7.76 -2.94 15.55
C LEU A 86 -9.27 -2.71 15.58
N VAL A 87 -9.67 -1.44 15.74
CA VAL A 87 -11.07 -1.04 15.68
C VAL A 87 -11.57 -1.38 14.28
N ARG A 88 -12.62 -2.21 14.21
CA ARG A 88 -13.29 -2.48 12.94
C ARG A 88 -13.72 -1.12 12.38
N PRO A 89 -13.42 -0.78 11.11
CA PRO A 89 -14.06 0.37 10.51
C PRO A 89 -15.56 0.13 10.66
N VAL A 90 -16.23 0.99 11.43
CA VAL A 90 -17.69 0.98 11.51
C VAL A 90 -18.13 1.10 10.06
N SER A 91 -18.80 0.08 9.53
CA SER A 91 -19.34 0.15 8.17
C SER A 91 -20.00 1.51 8.02
N PRO A 92 -19.69 2.30 6.97
CA PRO A 92 -20.31 3.60 6.81
C PRO A 92 -21.80 3.40 6.97
N ILE A 93 -22.38 4.10 7.94
CA ILE A 93 -23.81 4.06 8.21
C ILE A 93 -24.46 4.33 6.85
N SER A 94 -25.15 3.33 6.32
CA SER A 94 -25.81 3.45 5.02
C SER A 94 -26.66 4.72 5.08
N PRO A 95 -26.55 5.66 4.13
CA PRO A 95 -27.25 6.95 4.17
C PRO A 95 -28.79 6.85 4.05
N ALA A 96 -29.37 5.67 4.27
CA ALA A 96 -30.80 5.38 4.15
C ALA A 96 -31.69 5.96 5.29
N ILE A 97 -31.18 6.84 6.16
CA ILE A 97 -31.97 7.48 7.24
C ILE A 97 -31.90 9.01 7.18
N LEU A 98 -31.89 9.57 5.97
CA LEU A 98 -32.09 11.02 5.73
C LEU A 98 -33.20 11.28 4.71
N SER A 99 -34.23 10.43 4.71
CA SER A 99 -35.45 10.65 3.95
C SER A 99 -36.65 10.45 4.86
N HIS A 100 -36.97 11.47 5.66
CA HIS A 100 -38.33 11.82 6.09
C HIS A 100 -38.28 13.10 6.93
N GLU A 101 -38.68 14.22 6.32
CA GLU A 101 -39.66 15.19 6.85
C GLU A 101 -39.72 16.40 5.92
N SER A 102 -40.38 16.19 4.77
CA SER A 102 -40.86 17.29 3.93
C SER A 102 -42.15 17.82 4.56
N SER A 103 -42.07 19.01 5.14
CA SER A 103 -43.23 19.78 5.60
C SER A 103 -43.91 20.46 4.39
N PRO A 104 -45.25 20.44 4.25
CA PRO A 104 -45.92 21.05 3.10
C PRO A 104 -46.13 22.55 3.31
N LEU A 105 -45.62 23.35 2.38
CA LEU A 105 -46.01 24.76 2.19
C LEU A 105 -47.12 24.84 1.11
N PRO A 106 -48.05 25.80 1.21
CA PRO A 106 -49.23 25.86 0.35
C PRO A 106 -48.93 26.43 -1.05
N GLU A 107 -49.59 25.83 -2.04
CA GLU A 107 -49.68 26.26 -3.44
C GLU A 107 -50.34 27.64 -3.59
N LEU A 108 -49.74 28.50 -4.40
CA LEU A 108 -50.44 29.50 -5.21
C LEU A 108 -49.80 29.57 -6.61
N VAL A 109 -50.68 29.65 -7.60
CA VAL A 109 -50.55 29.34 -9.04
C VAL A 109 -50.17 30.64 -9.86
N PRO A 110 -50.25 30.70 -11.21
CA PRO A 110 -49.23 30.50 -12.26
C PRO A 110 -48.85 31.76 -13.09
N SER A 111 -47.80 31.65 -13.92
CA SER A 111 -47.76 32.24 -15.28
C SER A 111 -46.66 31.57 -16.12
N VAL A 112 -47.02 30.75 -17.12
CA VAL A 112 -47.01 31.13 -18.55
C VAL A 112 -45.69 31.75 -18.99
N ILE A 113 -44.80 30.96 -19.62
CA ILE A 113 -44.22 31.28 -20.94
C ILE A 113 -43.92 29.97 -21.67
N ASP A 114 -44.32 29.98 -22.93
CA ASP A 114 -44.19 29.01 -23.99
C ASP A 114 -42.75 28.89 -24.51
N ASP A 115 -42.59 27.97 -25.46
CA ASP A 115 -41.55 27.88 -26.51
C ASP A 115 -40.40 26.86 -26.41
N THR A 116 -40.69 25.70 -27.00
CA THR A 116 -40.06 25.25 -28.27
C THR A 116 -38.54 25.04 -28.29
N SER A 117 -38.10 23.78 -28.23
CA SER A 117 -37.62 23.05 -29.42
C SER A 117 -36.88 21.76 -29.04
N SER A 118 -37.29 20.72 -29.75
CA SER A 118 -36.77 19.38 -29.77
C SER A 118 -35.36 19.29 -30.33
N ILE A 119 -34.46 18.55 -29.67
CA ILE A 119 -33.47 17.70 -30.33
C ILE A 119 -33.33 16.43 -29.48
N GLU A 120 -34.03 15.38 -29.91
CA GLU A 120 -33.73 13.99 -29.53
C GLU A 120 -32.55 13.54 -30.39
N GLU A 121 -31.42 13.19 -29.76
CA GLU A 121 -30.34 12.48 -30.40
C GLU A 121 -30.07 11.20 -29.58
N GLU A 122 -30.87 10.17 -29.85
CA GLU A 122 -30.60 8.81 -29.39
C GLU A 122 -29.40 8.25 -30.17
N VAL A 123 -28.24 8.25 -29.53
CA VAL A 123 -27.07 7.50 -29.99
C VAL A 123 -27.26 6.04 -29.62
N ILE A 124 -27.74 5.25 -30.57
CA ILE A 124 -27.69 3.78 -30.54
C ILE A 124 -26.22 3.38 -30.69
N ILE A 125 -25.59 2.94 -29.61
CA ILE A 125 -24.29 2.26 -29.66
C ILE A 125 -24.58 0.80 -30.00
N GLU A 126 -24.47 0.44 -31.29
CA GLU A 126 -24.38 -0.96 -31.71
C GLU A 126 -23.07 -1.55 -31.18
N GLU A 127 -23.19 -2.41 -30.17
CA GLU A 127 -22.13 -3.24 -29.63
C GLU A 127 -21.85 -4.39 -30.61
N ASP A 128 -21.08 -4.07 -31.66
CA ASP A 128 -20.65 -5.02 -32.70
C ASP A 128 -19.58 -5.95 -32.08
N LEU A 129 -20.06 -7.01 -31.42
CA LEU A 129 -19.28 -8.08 -30.81
C LEU A 129 -18.61 -8.94 -31.90
N ARG A 130 -17.58 -8.39 -32.56
CA ARG A 130 -16.74 -9.13 -33.49
C ARG A 130 -15.85 -10.09 -32.72
N VAL A 131 -16.35 -11.33 -32.62
CA VAL A 131 -15.57 -12.52 -32.32
C VAL A 131 -14.44 -12.61 -33.35
N LEU A 132 -13.24 -12.17 -32.96
CA LEU A 132 -12.00 -12.46 -33.69
C LEU A 132 -11.68 -13.94 -33.50
N THR A 133 -12.14 -14.75 -34.45
CA THR A 133 -11.57 -16.07 -34.72
C THR A 133 -10.14 -15.87 -35.22
N THR A 134 -9.18 -15.92 -34.29
CA THR A 134 -7.76 -15.93 -34.66
C THR A 134 -7.38 -17.35 -35.04
N THR A 135 -7.24 -17.57 -36.34
CA THR A 135 -6.68 -18.78 -36.93
C THR A 135 -5.17 -18.88 -36.64
N THR A 136 -4.80 -20.06 -36.18
CA THR A 136 -3.48 -20.60 -35.81
C THR A 136 -2.43 -20.48 -36.93
N HIS A 137 -1.18 -20.05 -36.62
CA HIS A 137 0.04 -20.89 -36.74
C HIS A 137 1.37 -20.14 -36.50
N MET A 138 2.30 -20.84 -35.83
CA MET A 138 3.77 -20.69 -35.78
C MET A 138 4.38 -19.74 -34.72
N GLY A 139 4.73 -20.30 -33.56
CA GLY A 139 5.60 -19.63 -32.57
C GLY A 139 5.70 -20.29 -31.19
N ASP A 140 5.85 -21.62 -31.12
CA ASP A 140 5.96 -22.38 -29.86
C ASP A 140 7.12 -21.91 -28.96
N LYS A 141 6.81 -21.16 -27.88
CA LYS A 141 7.40 -21.31 -26.53
C LYS A 141 6.95 -20.31 -25.46
N VAL A 142 6.15 -19.29 -25.77
CA VAL A 142 5.82 -18.23 -24.79
C VAL A 142 4.36 -18.27 -24.29
N GLU A 143 3.45 -18.91 -25.01
CA GLU A 143 2.00 -18.78 -24.74
C GLU A 143 1.45 -19.67 -23.61
N ALA A 144 2.22 -20.63 -23.09
CA ALA A 144 1.76 -21.53 -22.04
C ALA A 144 1.75 -20.93 -20.60
N ARG A 145 2.04 -19.63 -20.45
CA ARG A 145 1.99 -18.94 -19.14
C ARG A 145 0.63 -18.30 -18.81
N ARG A 146 -0.25 -18.12 -19.80
CA ARG A 146 -1.54 -17.48 -19.59
C ARG A 146 -2.58 -18.54 -19.21
N TYR A 147 -2.91 -18.59 -17.92
CA TYR A 147 -4.04 -19.31 -17.33
C TYR A 147 -3.88 -20.84 -17.19
N ARG A 148 -3.14 -21.28 -16.16
CA ARG A 148 -3.47 -22.56 -15.53
C ARG A 148 -4.56 -22.33 -14.50
N VAL A 149 -5.69 -23.02 -14.64
CA VAL A 149 -6.60 -23.28 -13.51
C VAL A 149 -5.76 -24.02 -12.46
N GLY A 150 -5.35 -23.32 -11.40
CA GLY A 150 -4.49 -23.85 -10.33
C GLY A 150 -2.97 -23.67 -10.50
N GLY A 151 -2.48 -22.84 -11.43
CA GLY A 151 -1.05 -22.50 -11.50
C GLY A 151 -0.68 -21.23 -10.71
N THR A 152 0.59 -21.13 -10.31
CA THR A 152 1.18 -19.92 -9.73
C THR A 152 1.01 -18.75 -10.68
N LYS A 153 0.27 -17.73 -10.25
CA LYS A 153 0.02 -16.54 -11.06
C LYS A 153 1.26 -15.64 -11.09
N CYS A 154 1.36 -14.77 -12.09
CA CYS A 154 2.51 -13.87 -12.24
C CYS A 154 2.75 -13.02 -11.00
N TYR A 155 1.69 -12.58 -10.32
CA TYR A 155 1.79 -11.80 -9.08
C TYR A 155 2.23 -12.62 -7.86
N ASP A 156 2.03 -13.94 -7.84
CA ASP A 156 2.52 -14.81 -6.75
C ASP A 156 4.05 -14.85 -6.77
N LEU A 157 4.65 -14.88 -7.97
CA LEU A 157 6.10 -14.82 -8.15
C LEU A 157 6.67 -13.49 -7.64
N ALA A 158 5.98 -12.38 -7.92
CA ALA A 158 6.34 -11.07 -7.38
C ALA A 158 6.31 -11.07 -5.83
N MET A 159 5.29 -11.65 -5.22
CA MET A 159 5.21 -11.76 -3.76
C MET A 159 6.32 -12.63 -3.15
N GLN A 160 6.74 -13.69 -3.85
CA GLN A 160 7.77 -14.60 -3.37
C GLN A 160 9.17 -13.96 -3.43
N GLU A 161 9.49 -13.25 -4.51
CA GLU A 161 10.84 -12.71 -4.73
C GLU A 161 11.08 -11.34 -4.08
N MET A 162 10.02 -10.59 -3.78
CA MET A 162 10.12 -9.28 -3.13
C MET A 162 9.67 -9.39 -1.68
N PRO A 163 10.51 -9.73 -0.70
CA PRO A 163 10.07 -9.94 0.68
C PRO A 163 9.37 -8.70 1.27
N MET A 164 8.37 -8.92 2.14
CA MET A 164 7.60 -7.85 2.77
C MET A 164 8.55 -6.90 3.52
N PRO A 165 8.61 -5.62 3.13
CA PRO A 165 9.57 -4.65 3.71
C PRO A 165 9.18 -4.18 5.12
N LEU A 166 7.89 -4.23 5.42
CA LEU A 166 7.32 -3.72 6.66
C LEU A 166 7.28 -4.84 7.72
N ARG A 167 7.03 -4.45 8.98
CA ARG A 167 6.82 -5.37 10.10
C ARG A 167 5.52 -5.04 10.85
N GLY A 168 5.05 -5.97 11.68
CA GLY A 168 3.90 -5.76 12.57
C GLY A 168 2.61 -5.45 11.82
N ILE A 169 1.81 -4.51 12.35
CA ILE A 169 0.53 -4.13 11.73
C ILE A 169 0.74 -3.53 10.33
N ALA A 170 1.78 -2.72 10.12
CA ALA A 170 2.01 -2.10 8.83
C ALA A 170 2.22 -3.15 7.72
N ALA A 171 2.96 -4.23 8.02
CA ALA A 171 3.08 -5.38 7.14
C ALA A 171 1.72 -6.04 6.88
N LYS A 172 0.93 -6.27 7.94
CA LYS A 172 -0.36 -6.96 7.80
C LYS A 172 -1.38 -6.14 7.01
N THR A 173 -1.44 -4.83 7.24
CA THR A 173 -2.28 -3.92 6.46
C THR A 173 -1.87 -3.90 4.99
N PHE A 174 -0.56 -3.92 4.71
CA PHE A 174 -0.06 -3.98 3.34
C PHE A 174 -0.41 -5.32 2.67
N GLU A 175 -0.21 -6.43 3.37
CA GLU A 175 -0.60 -7.78 2.92
C GLU A 175 -2.10 -7.88 2.64
N CYS A 176 -2.97 -7.29 3.48
CA CYS A 176 -4.40 -7.23 3.22
C CYS A 176 -4.72 -6.48 1.92
N ARG A 177 -4.07 -5.34 1.66
CA ARG A 177 -4.26 -4.57 0.42
C ARG A 177 -3.78 -5.34 -0.81
N GLU A 178 -2.66 -6.06 -0.68
CA GLU A 178 -2.17 -6.93 -1.75
C GLU A 178 -3.17 -8.05 -2.04
N ASN A 179 -3.72 -8.69 -1.00
CA ASN A 179 -4.75 -9.71 -1.16
C ASN A 179 -6.02 -9.15 -1.83
N ASP A 180 -6.48 -7.97 -1.44
CA ASP A 180 -7.62 -7.30 -2.07
C ASP A 180 -7.33 -7.01 -3.55
N MET A 181 -6.11 -6.59 -3.88
CA MET A 181 -5.67 -6.36 -5.26
C MET A 181 -5.62 -7.67 -6.07
N CYS A 182 -5.22 -8.78 -5.47
CA CYS A 182 -5.24 -10.10 -6.11
C CYS A 182 -6.67 -10.53 -6.48
N LEU A 183 -7.65 -10.18 -5.66
CA LEU A 183 -9.08 -10.47 -5.88
C LEU A 183 -9.72 -9.55 -6.94
N PHE A 184 -9.07 -8.45 -7.30
CA PHE A 184 -9.63 -7.48 -8.24
C PHE A 184 -9.64 -8.02 -9.68
N THR A 185 -10.82 -8.26 -10.25
CA THR A 185 -10.97 -8.93 -11.56
C THR A 185 -10.80 -8.01 -12.76
N LYS A 186 -10.94 -6.69 -12.58
CA LYS A 186 -10.84 -5.70 -13.66
C LYS A 186 -9.39 -5.33 -14.02
N CYS A 187 -8.42 -5.91 -13.34
CA CYS A 187 -6.99 -5.63 -13.53
C CYS A 187 -6.28 -6.91 -13.99
N SER A 188 -5.41 -6.78 -14.98
CA SER A 188 -4.60 -7.89 -15.48
C SER A 188 -3.62 -8.39 -14.41
N ASP A 189 -3.18 -9.65 -14.51
CA ASP A 189 -2.26 -10.22 -13.53
C ASP A 189 -0.87 -9.56 -13.61
N GLU A 190 -0.49 -9.07 -14.79
CA GLU A 190 0.73 -8.29 -15.04
C GLU A 190 0.70 -6.92 -14.33
N GLU A 191 -0.43 -6.23 -14.36
CA GLU A 191 -0.61 -4.97 -13.63
C GLU A 191 -0.59 -5.17 -12.12
N LYS A 192 -1.24 -6.23 -11.63
CA LYS A 192 -1.18 -6.61 -10.21
C LYS A 192 0.26 -6.91 -9.81
N ALA A 193 1.00 -7.67 -10.61
CA ALA A 193 2.40 -7.96 -10.36
C ALA A 193 3.23 -6.67 -10.30
N MET A 194 3.06 -5.76 -11.27
CA MET A 194 3.75 -4.47 -11.28
C MET A 194 3.42 -3.64 -10.04
N ALA A 195 2.16 -3.62 -9.62
CA ALA A 195 1.70 -2.90 -8.44
C ALA A 195 2.27 -3.49 -7.13
N ILE A 196 2.41 -4.82 -7.02
CA ILE A 196 3.09 -5.48 -5.88
C ILE A 196 4.57 -5.11 -5.85
N ILE A 197 5.26 -5.25 -6.99
CA ILE A 197 6.70 -4.96 -7.09
C ILE A 197 6.93 -3.49 -6.70
N TRP A 198 6.21 -2.55 -7.32
CA TRP A 198 6.33 -1.14 -6.98
C TRP A 198 5.93 -0.86 -5.53
N GLY A 199 4.81 -1.42 -5.07
CA GLY A 199 4.26 -1.20 -3.75
C GLY A 199 5.22 -1.61 -2.63
N ARG A 200 5.81 -2.80 -2.72
CA ARG A 200 6.80 -3.26 -1.75
C ARG A 200 8.08 -2.40 -1.81
N TRP A 201 8.55 -2.04 -3.01
CA TRP A 201 9.72 -1.19 -3.13
C TRP A 201 9.50 0.20 -2.51
N ILE A 202 8.40 0.87 -2.86
CA ILE A 202 8.14 2.23 -2.40
C ILE A 202 7.91 2.30 -0.89
N CYS A 203 7.43 1.24 -0.24
CA CYS A 203 7.34 1.18 1.21
C CYS A 203 8.68 1.38 1.93
N GLN A 204 9.81 0.96 1.32
CA GLN A 204 11.15 1.18 1.87
C GLN A 204 11.71 2.55 1.48
N TYR A 205 11.54 2.94 0.22
CA TYR A 205 12.27 4.06 -0.39
C TYR A 205 11.42 5.30 -0.65
N ARG A 206 10.23 5.41 -0.04
CA ARG A 206 9.27 6.52 -0.30
C ARG A 206 9.90 7.91 -0.18
N LEU A 207 10.65 8.15 0.90
CA LEU A 207 11.21 9.47 1.17
C LEU A 207 12.29 9.84 0.15
N ASP A 208 13.12 8.89 -0.26
CA ASP A 208 14.16 9.12 -1.24
C ASP A 208 13.57 9.29 -2.64
N PHE A 209 12.54 8.50 -2.98
CA PHE A 209 11.79 8.67 -4.21
C PHE A 209 11.17 10.07 -4.32
N ILE A 210 10.53 10.59 -3.27
CA ILE A 210 9.94 11.94 -3.30
C ILE A 210 11.01 13.01 -3.52
N LYS A 211 12.20 12.87 -2.93
CA LYS A 211 13.31 13.81 -3.11
C LYS A 211 13.88 13.79 -4.53
N GLN A 212 14.02 12.60 -5.12
CA GLN A 212 14.64 12.42 -6.43
C GLN A 212 13.88 11.34 -7.25
N PRO A 213 12.70 11.66 -7.82
CA PRO A 213 11.82 10.66 -8.44
C PRO A 213 12.48 9.91 -9.59
N LEU A 214 13.12 10.64 -10.53
CA LEU A 214 13.74 10.04 -11.71
C LEU A 214 14.88 9.07 -11.34
N GLN A 215 15.80 9.50 -10.47
CA GLN A 215 16.96 8.70 -10.09
C GLN A 215 16.53 7.40 -9.39
N ASN A 216 15.54 7.50 -8.50
CA ASN A 216 15.00 6.36 -7.78
C ASN A 216 14.17 5.43 -8.67
N ALA A 217 13.44 5.96 -9.66
CA ALA A 217 12.76 5.13 -10.65
C ALA A 217 13.74 4.35 -11.53
N ILE A 218 14.85 4.97 -11.93
CA ILE A 218 15.94 4.29 -12.64
C ILE A 218 16.56 3.20 -11.76
N LEU A 219 16.85 3.50 -10.49
CA LEU A 219 17.38 2.52 -9.55
C LEU A 219 16.43 1.33 -9.37
N PHE A 220 15.14 1.60 -9.21
CA PHE A 220 14.09 0.59 -9.12
C PHE A 220 14.07 -0.32 -10.36
N VAL A 221 14.05 0.26 -11.56
CA VAL A 221 14.10 -0.48 -12.82
C VAL A 221 15.38 -1.30 -12.94
N ASP A 222 16.54 -0.70 -12.67
CA ASP A 222 17.84 -1.39 -12.76
C ASP A 222 17.96 -2.54 -11.75
N THR A 223 17.33 -2.44 -10.58
CA THR A 223 17.37 -3.48 -9.55
C THR A 223 16.41 -4.63 -9.84
N HIS A 224 15.24 -4.33 -10.44
CA HIS A 224 14.14 -5.28 -10.57
C HIS A 224 13.75 -5.62 -12.01
N TRP A 225 14.55 -5.24 -13.02
CA TRP A 225 14.21 -5.45 -14.43
C TRP A 225 13.88 -6.91 -14.76
N ASP A 226 14.63 -7.88 -14.21
CA ASP A 226 14.42 -9.29 -14.52
C ASP A 226 13.11 -9.81 -13.93
N LEU A 227 12.78 -9.38 -12.71
CA LEU A 227 11.50 -9.71 -12.08
C LEU A 227 10.34 -9.10 -12.86
N ILE A 228 10.42 -7.80 -13.18
CA ILE A 228 9.43 -7.09 -14.00
C ILE A 228 9.22 -7.82 -15.33
N ARG A 229 10.31 -8.18 -16.03
CA ARG A 229 10.25 -8.93 -17.29
C ARG A 229 9.53 -10.27 -17.15
N ARG A 230 9.72 -10.98 -16.04
CA ARG A 230 9.12 -12.30 -15.81
C ARG A 230 7.68 -12.25 -15.35
N THR A 231 7.20 -11.16 -14.74
CA THR A 231 5.88 -11.11 -14.10
C THR A 231 4.93 -10.05 -14.64
N ALA A 232 5.44 -8.87 -15.00
CA ALA A 232 4.65 -7.72 -15.43
C ALA A 232 4.85 -7.37 -16.92
N GLU A 233 5.89 -7.96 -17.53
CA GLU A 233 6.34 -7.67 -18.88
C GLU A 233 6.68 -6.17 -19.07
N PHE A 234 7.04 -5.78 -20.30
CA PHE A 234 7.31 -4.38 -20.59
C PHE A 234 6.03 -3.53 -20.54
N GLU A 235 4.89 -4.11 -20.91
CA GLU A 235 3.61 -3.40 -20.95
C GLU A 235 3.14 -2.96 -19.55
N GLY A 236 3.26 -3.84 -18.54
CA GLY A 236 2.95 -3.50 -17.16
C GLY A 236 3.80 -2.34 -16.64
N LEU A 237 5.10 -2.32 -16.99
CA LEU A 237 5.99 -1.20 -16.66
C LEU A 237 5.54 0.11 -17.32
N ILE A 238 5.17 0.07 -18.61
CA ILE A 238 4.70 1.27 -19.33
C ILE A 238 3.42 1.83 -18.71
N ARG A 239 2.42 0.97 -18.40
CA ARG A 239 1.19 1.42 -17.75
C ARG A 239 1.49 2.08 -16.39
N TRP A 240 2.37 1.49 -15.59
CA TRP A 240 2.83 2.09 -14.34
C TRP A 240 3.52 3.46 -14.53
N LEU A 241 4.41 3.59 -15.52
CA LEU A 241 5.05 4.87 -15.84
C LEU A 241 4.03 5.93 -16.26
N MET A 242 3.00 5.55 -17.00
CA MET A 242 1.92 6.45 -17.41
C MET A 242 1.08 6.89 -16.20
N THR A 243 0.81 6.00 -15.25
CA THR A 243 0.18 6.35 -13.96
C THR A 243 1.04 7.36 -13.19
N MET A 244 2.36 7.18 -13.14
CA MET A 244 3.26 8.12 -12.47
C MET A 244 3.31 9.48 -13.15
N LYS A 245 3.27 9.52 -14.48
CA LYS A 245 3.13 10.77 -15.26
C LYS A 245 1.80 11.46 -14.96
N PHE A 246 0.69 10.71 -14.93
CA PHE A 246 -0.64 11.25 -14.62
C PHE A 246 -0.67 11.92 -13.24
N HIS A 247 0.03 11.34 -12.26
CA HIS A 247 0.21 11.92 -10.93
C HIS A 247 1.35 12.95 -10.83
N HIS A 248 1.87 13.43 -11.95
CA HIS A 248 2.92 14.46 -12.04
C HIS A 248 4.26 14.11 -11.37
N TYR A 249 4.55 12.83 -11.13
CA TYR A 249 5.88 12.41 -10.66
C TYR A 249 6.93 12.45 -11.78
N PHE A 250 6.52 12.23 -13.03
CA PHE A 250 7.40 12.22 -14.20
C PHE A 250 6.90 13.12 -15.32
N SER A 251 7.84 13.74 -16.04
CA SER A 251 7.58 14.34 -17.36
C SER A 251 7.57 13.27 -18.46
N GLN A 252 7.06 13.62 -19.64
CA GLN A 252 7.09 12.73 -20.81
C GLN A 252 8.53 12.27 -21.16
N GLY A 253 9.50 13.19 -21.09
CA GLY A 253 10.91 12.88 -21.37
C GLY A 253 11.51 11.92 -20.35
N GLN A 254 11.10 12.03 -19.08
CA GLN A 254 11.52 11.12 -18.02
C GLN A 254 10.94 9.71 -18.20
N VAL A 255 9.66 9.60 -18.56
CA VAL A 255 9.04 8.32 -18.92
C VAL A 255 9.83 7.65 -20.05
N ALA A 256 10.11 8.38 -21.14
CA ALA A 256 10.89 7.86 -22.25
C ALA A 256 12.31 7.42 -21.83
N ALA A 257 12.97 8.18 -20.95
CA ALA A 257 14.29 7.84 -20.43
C ALA A 257 14.28 6.55 -19.60
N ILE A 258 13.29 6.38 -18.72
CA ILE A 258 13.14 5.16 -17.90
C ILE A 258 12.80 3.95 -18.78
N SER A 259 11.88 4.10 -19.74
CA SER A 259 11.55 3.03 -20.70
C SER A 259 12.75 2.61 -21.53
N LYS A 260 13.52 3.57 -22.06
CA LYS A 260 14.76 3.30 -22.79
C LYS A 260 15.81 2.62 -21.90
N ARG A 261 15.85 2.96 -20.60
CA ARG A 261 16.74 2.32 -19.63
C ARG A 261 16.37 0.85 -19.43
N TYR A 262 15.10 0.55 -19.24
CA TYR A 262 14.61 -0.83 -19.13
C TYR A 262 14.95 -1.67 -20.37
N GLN A 263 14.71 -1.12 -21.57
CA GLN A 263 14.98 -1.82 -22.83
C GLN A 263 16.46 -2.19 -23.01
N ARG A 264 17.41 -1.49 -22.39
CA ARG A 264 18.83 -1.85 -22.45
C ARG A 264 19.19 -3.11 -21.67
N HIS A 265 18.32 -3.56 -20.76
CA HIS A 265 18.49 -4.82 -20.05
C HIS A 265 17.91 -6.01 -20.80
N LEU A 266 17.15 -5.78 -21.87
CA LEU A 266 16.61 -6.86 -22.70
C LEU A 266 17.71 -7.39 -23.64
N PRO A 267 17.86 -8.73 -23.75
CA PRO A 267 18.81 -9.35 -24.67
C PRO A 267 18.41 -9.20 -26.14
#